data_AF-A0A1Q9TQ26-F1
#
_entry.id   AF-A0A1Q9TQ26-F1
#
_cell.length_a   1.000
_cell.length_b   1.000
_cell.length_c   1.000
_cell.angle_alpha   90.00
_cell.angle_beta   90.00
_cell.angle_gamma   90.00
#
_symmetry.space_group_name_H-M   'P 1'
#
loop_
_entity.id
_entity.type
_entity.pdbx_description
1 polymer ?
#
loop_
_entity_poly.entity_id
_entity_poly.type
_entity_poly.pdbx_seq_one_letter_code
_entity_poly.pdbx_strand_id
1 'polypeptide(L)'
;MERPPSGYEEFLPEPPASVLERVARRWRIDAALSRRAVLALLVLGLIAVGSALVLLRDRPEAVTAEAVAAASPAGSVGPGEPAESGDPGGAAPEAARPGEDLTVHVGGEVAEPGLYTVPPGSRVADAVEEAGGALPEADLDTLNLARPLVDGEQVLVGVPQAAGMGPAQGTPVDVNRADAATLTGLPRIGEVIAAEIVAHREANGPFASVDELVEVNGIGERTLETLRPHVTAG
;
A
#
# COMPACT_ATOMS: atom_id res chain seq x y z
N MET A 1 -5.06 -22.90 85.71
CA MET A 1 -5.41 -22.06 84.55
C MET A 1 -4.13 -21.79 83.80
N GLU A 2 -3.65 -22.85 83.17
CA GLU A 2 -2.43 -22.93 82.39
C GLU A 2 -2.38 -21.90 81.27
N ARG A 3 -1.21 -21.28 81.10
CA ARG A 3 -0.85 -20.52 79.90
C ARG A 3 -0.81 -21.49 78.72
N PRO A 4 -1.48 -21.18 77.58
CA PRO A 4 -1.27 -21.95 76.36
C PRO A 4 0.19 -21.84 75.91
N PRO A 5 0.78 -22.91 75.35
CA PRO A 5 2.19 -22.96 74.99
C PRO A 5 2.54 -21.92 73.91
N SER A 6 3.60 -21.15 74.18
CA SER A 6 4.17 -20.13 73.28
C SER A 6 4.84 -20.81 72.09
N GLY A 7 4.12 -20.93 70.98
CA GLY A 7 4.67 -21.55 69.77
C GLY A 7 3.80 -21.43 68.51
N TYR A 8 2.79 -20.56 68.51
CA TYR A 8 1.97 -20.30 67.33
C TYR A 8 2.32 -18.90 66.81
N GLU A 9 3.37 -18.80 65.98
CA GLU A 9 3.43 -17.72 65.00
C GLU A 9 2.26 -17.95 64.05
N GLU A 10 1.29 -17.04 64.12
CA GLU A 10 0.18 -16.98 63.19
C GLU A 10 0.76 -16.75 61.80
N PHE A 11 0.87 -17.83 61.02
CA PHE A 11 1.38 -17.80 59.64
C PHE A 11 0.33 -17.12 58.76
N LEU A 12 0.33 -15.79 58.77
CA LEU A 12 -0.40 -14.98 57.81
C LEU A 12 0.27 -15.20 56.45
N PRO A 13 -0.44 -15.73 55.43
CA PRO A 13 0.14 -15.85 54.10
C PRO A 13 0.46 -14.45 53.59
N GLU A 14 1.74 -14.18 53.35
CA GLU A 14 2.20 -12.96 52.66
C GLU A 14 1.39 -12.79 51.37
N PRO A 15 0.79 -11.62 51.12
CA PRO A 15 0.06 -11.40 49.87
C PRO A 15 1.03 -11.60 48.69
N PRO A 16 0.61 -12.27 47.60
CA PRO A 16 1.51 -12.49 46.48
C PRO A 16 1.93 -11.12 45.92
N ALA A 17 3.24 -10.84 45.94
CA ALA A 17 3.80 -9.59 45.45
C ALA A 17 3.19 -9.20 44.11
N SER A 18 2.58 -8.01 44.08
CA SER A 18 1.86 -7.52 42.91
C SER A 18 2.80 -7.47 41.70
N VAL A 19 2.26 -7.72 40.50
CA VAL A 19 3.04 -7.69 39.24
C VAL A 19 3.79 -6.36 39.09
N LEU A 20 3.19 -5.26 39.57
CA LEU A 20 3.77 -3.93 39.60
C LEU A 20 5.06 -3.86 40.43
N GLU A 21 5.15 -4.63 41.51
CA GLU A 21 6.32 -4.66 42.38
C GLU A 21 7.50 -5.41 41.74
N ARG A 22 7.20 -6.44 40.93
CA ARG A 22 8.22 -7.16 40.15
C ARG A 22 8.73 -6.33 38.97
N VAL A 23 7.87 -5.52 38.36
CA VAL A 23 8.26 -4.58 37.29
C VAL A 23 9.06 -3.41 37.86
N ALA A 24 8.64 -2.83 38.98
CA ALA A 24 9.35 -1.73 39.64
C ALA A 24 10.76 -2.13 40.11
N ARG A 25 10.93 -3.40 40.53
CA ARG A 25 12.25 -3.92 40.95
C ARG A 25 13.19 -4.20 39.76
N ARG A 26 12.64 -4.49 38.56
CA ARG A 26 13.39 -4.63 37.31
C ARG A 26 13.90 -3.28 36.78
N TRP A 27 13.16 -2.21 37.05
CA TRP A 27 13.47 -0.85 36.65
C TRP A 27 13.79 0.01 37.88
N ARG A 28 14.84 -0.34 38.61
CA ARG A 28 15.59 0.65 39.40
C ARG A 28 16.26 1.60 38.42
N ILE A 29 15.48 2.50 37.83
CA ILE A 29 15.99 3.70 37.20
C ILE A 29 16.54 4.52 38.37
N ASP A 30 17.84 4.40 38.62
CA ASP A 30 18.56 5.43 39.37
C ASP A 30 18.35 6.72 38.57
N ALA A 31 17.37 7.51 39.01
CA ALA A 31 16.99 8.78 38.42
C ALA A 31 18.07 9.82 38.71
N ALA A 32 19.24 9.62 38.14
CA ALA A 32 20.22 10.65 37.89
C ALA A 32 20.10 11.01 36.40
N LEU A 33 18.96 11.61 36.03
CA LEU A 33 18.78 12.20 34.70
C LEU A 33 19.85 13.29 34.57
N SER A 34 20.96 12.95 33.93
CA SER A 34 22.13 13.83 33.89
C SER A 34 21.71 15.17 33.29
N ARG A 35 22.30 16.29 33.75
CA ARG A 35 22.03 17.62 33.14
C ARG A 35 22.21 17.59 31.62
N ARG A 36 23.06 16.70 31.12
CA ARG A 36 23.28 16.43 29.69
C ARG A 36 22.07 15.77 29.01
N ALA A 37 21.41 14.81 29.66
CA ALA A 37 20.18 14.19 29.15
C ALA A 37 19.02 15.18 29.07
N VAL A 38 18.87 16.06 30.07
CA VAL A 38 17.87 17.13 30.06
C VAL A 38 18.14 18.13 28.92
N LEU A 39 19.40 18.54 28.75
CA LEU A 39 19.78 19.44 27.64
C LEU A 39 19.58 18.79 26.27
N ALA A 40 19.90 17.50 26.12
CA ALA A 40 19.69 16.78 24.86
C ALA A 40 18.20 16.71 24.48
N LEU A 41 17.31 16.47 25.45
CA LEU A 41 15.86 16.47 25.20
C LEU A 41 15.31 17.85 24.85
N LEU A 42 15.82 18.92 25.48
CA LEU A 42 15.44 20.30 25.12
C LEU A 42 15.87 20.67 23.71
N VAL A 43 17.09 20.29 23.30
CA VAL A 43 17.59 20.51 21.94
C VAL A 43 16.75 19.72 20.93
N LEU A 44 16.45 18.45 21.22
CA LEU A 44 15.61 17.62 20.35
C LEU A 44 14.19 18.20 20.20
N GLY A 45 13.61 18.70 21.30
CA GLY A 45 12.32 19.37 21.29
C GLY A 45 12.32 20.65 20.45
N LEU A 46 13.37 21.48 20.56
CA LEU A 46 13.53 22.68 19.73
C LEU A 46 13.67 22.36 18.24
N ILE A 47 14.41 21.29 17.90
CA ILE A 47 14.53 20.82 16.52
C ILE A 47 13.18 20.36 15.98
N ALA A 48 12.43 19.55 16.74
CA ALA A 48 11.11 19.07 16.33
C ALA A 48 10.11 20.22 16.10
N VAL A 49 10.09 21.23 16.98
CA VAL A 49 9.25 22.43 16.82
C VAL A 49 9.69 23.27 15.61
N GLY A 50 10.99 23.43 15.40
CA GLY A 50 11.54 24.11 14.23
C GLY A 50 11.13 23.42 12.93
N SER A 51 11.28 22.10 12.84
CA SER A 51 10.85 21.30 11.69
C SER A 51 9.34 21.38 11.45
N ALA A 52 8.52 21.31 12.50
CA ALA A 52 7.08 21.49 12.37
C ALA A 52 6.73 22.88 11.81
N LEU A 53 7.37 23.94 12.29
CA LEU A 53 7.15 25.30 11.78
C LEU A 53 7.60 25.49 10.32
N VAL A 54 8.59 24.72 9.84
CA VAL A 54 9.00 24.72 8.42
C VAL A 54 7.93 24.01 7.58
N LEU A 55 7.48 22.83 7.99
CA LEU A 55 6.43 22.08 7.30
C LEU A 55 5.09 22.82 7.26
N LEU A 56 4.78 23.63 8.28
CA LEU A 56 3.59 24.49 8.29
C LEU A 56 3.71 25.72 7.38
N ARG A 57 4.93 26.09 6.94
CA ARG A 57 5.18 27.23 6.05
C ARG A 57 5.23 26.85 4.58
N ASP A 58 5.53 25.59 4.26
CA ASP A 58 5.46 25.07 2.90
C ASP A 58 4.00 24.97 2.46
N ARG A 59 3.42 26.11 2.07
CA ARG A 59 2.17 26.10 1.30
C ARG A 59 2.49 25.49 -0.05
N PRO A 60 1.82 24.39 -0.46
CA PRO A 60 1.98 23.86 -1.79
C PRO A 60 1.50 24.95 -2.75
N GLU A 61 2.42 25.48 -3.55
CA GLU A 61 2.11 26.35 -4.67
C GLU A 61 1.21 25.53 -5.59
N ALA A 62 -0.10 25.82 -5.57
CA ALA A 62 -1.03 25.27 -6.53
C ALA A 62 -0.62 25.84 -7.88
N VAL A 63 0.11 25.06 -8.67
CA VAL A 63 0.45 25.38 -10.05
C VAL A 63 -0.86 25.53 -10.79
N THR A 64 -1.26 26.78 -11.03
CA THR A 64 -2.47 27.13 -11.76
C THR A 64 -2.31 26.71 -13.21
N ALA A 65 -3.23 25.90 -13.69
CA ALA A 65 -3.35 25.45 -15.08
C ALA A 65 -3.86 26.58 -16.01
N GLU A 66 -3.29 27.78 -15.92
CA GLU A 66 -3.63 28.96 -16.74
C GLU A 66 -2.40 29.44 -17.52
N ALA A 67 -1.88 28.60 -18.43
CA ALA A 67 -0.88 29.08 -19.41
C ALA A 67 -0.84 28.26 -20.71
N VAL A 68 -1.98 27.74 -21.18
CA VAL A 68 -2.08 27.15 -22.55
C VAL A 68 -3.15 27.83 -23.42
N ALA A 69 -3.75 28.93 -22.96
CA ALA A 69 -4.80 29.66 -23.68
C ALA A 69 -4.30 30.69 -24.71
N ALA A 70 -3.05 30.61 -25.19
CA ALA A 70 -2.52 31.60 -26.12
C ALA A 70 -1.60 31.00 -27.20
N ALA A 71 -2.15 30.13 -28.06
CA ALA A 71 -1.58 29.88 -29.38
C ALA A 71 -2.64 29.31 -30.34
N SER A 72 -3.54 30.18 -30.81
CA SER A 72 -4.23 29.94 -32.08
C SER A 72 -3.26 30.23 -33.22
N PRO A 73 -3.16 29.32 -34.20
CA PRO A 73 -3.11 29.72 -35.59
C PRO A 73 -4.40 29.28 -36.28
N ALA A 74 -5.07 30.27 -36.87
CA ALA A 74 -6.07 30.06 -37.89
C ALA A 74 -5.49 29.20 -39.03
N GLY A 75 -6.15 28.09 -39.34
CA GLY A 75 -5.85 27.24 -40.48
C GLY A 75 -7.14 26.76 -41.11
N SER A 76 -7.55 27.45 -42.18
CA SER A 76 -8.67 27.12 -43.05
C SER A 76 -8.46 25.76 -43.73
N VAL A 77 -9.39 24.82 -43.58
CA VAL A 77 -9.52 23.68 -44.49
C VAL A 77 -11.00 23.41 -44.76
N GLY A 78 -11.37 23.41 -46.04
CA GLY A 78 -12.75 23.39 -46.52
C GLY A 78 -13.48 22.06 -46.38
N PRO A 79 -14.79 22.03 -46.70
CA PRO A 79 -15.59 20.82 -46.61
C PRO A 79 -15.32 19.90 -47.80
N GLY A 80 -14.81 18.70 -47.52
CA GLY A 80 -14.64 17.60 -48.45
C GLY A 80 -14.98 16.27 -47.77
N GLU A 81 -15.94 15.59 -48.38
CA GLU A 81 -16.64 14.33 -48.04
C GLU A 81 -15.78 13.07 -47.71
N PRO A 82 -16.41 11.93 -47.31
CA PRO A 82 -15.95 10.97 -46.30
C PRO A 82 -15.29 9.67 -46.83
N ALA A 83 -14.93 8.79 -45.87
CA ALA A 83 -14.37 7.41 -45.94
C ALA A 83 -12.85 7.38 -45.64
N GLU A 84 -12.27 6.47 -44.86
CA GLU A 84 -12.55 5.06 -44.59
C GLU A 84 -12.08 4.66 -43.17
N SER A 85 -12.78 3.70 -42.57
CA SER A 85 -12.26 2.50 -41.91
C SER A 85 -10.88 2.57 -41.23
N GLY A 86 -10.87 2.74 -39.91
CA GLY A 86 -9.70 2.52 -39.06
C GLY A 86 -10.13 2.15 -37.64
N ASP A 87 -10.01 0.87 -37.32
CA ASP A 87 -10.13 0.19 -36.03
C ASP A 87 -9.76 1.05 -34.80
N PRO A 88 -10.61 1.21 -33.75
CA PRO A 88 -10.12 1.67 -32.45
C PRO A 88 -9.64 0.44 -31.69
N GLY A 89 -8.46 -0.05 -32.05
CA GLY A 89 -7.67 -0.92 -31.21
C GLY A 89 -7.45 -0.21 -29.87
N GLY A 90 -7.96 -0.82 -28.80
CA GLY A 90 -7.83 -0.30 -27.45
C GLY A 90 -6.37 0.00 -27.13
N ALA A 91 -6.15 1.11 -26.44
CA ALA A 91 -4.89 1.39 -25.77
C ALA A 91 -4.60 0.25 -24.79
N ALA A 92 -3.84 -0.73 -25.26
CA ALA A 92 -3.11 -1.64 -24.42
C ALA A 92 -2.18 -0.80 -23.52
N PRO A 93 -1.91 -1.22 -22.27
CA PRO A 93 -0.84 -0.61 -21.50
C PRO A 93 0.42 -0.66 -22.36
N GLU A 94 1.05 0.51 -22.53
CA GLU A 94 2.18 0.72 -23.42
C GLU A 94 3.28 -0.29 -23.07
N ALA A 95 3.37 -1.35 -23.89
CA ALA A 95 4.44 -2.31 -23.78
C ALA A 95 5.76 -1.53 -23.92
N ALA A 96 6.67 -1.78 -22.98
CA ALA A 96 7.95 -1.11 -22.83
C ALA A 96 8.60 -0.73 -24.17
N ARG A 97 9.03 0.53 -24.28
CA ARG A 97 9.88 0.96 -25.39
C ARG A 97 11.11 0.04 -25.42
N PRO A 98 11.43 -0.60 -26.55
CA PRO A 98 12.54 -1.53 -26.59
C PRO A 98 13.86 -0.75 -26.47
N GLY A 99 14.61 -1.00 -25.40
CA GLY A 99 16.03 -0.66 -25.32
C GLY A 99 16.47 0.34 -24.24
N GLU A 100 15.63 0.71 -23.29
CA GLU A 100 16.04 1.52 -22.14
C GLU A 100 16.27 0.61 -20.93
N ASP A 101 17.38 0.83 -20.20
CA ASP A 101 17.67 0.09 -18.96
C ASP A 101 16.59 0.40 -17.90
N LEU A 102 16.20 -0.61 -17.14
CA LEU A 102 15.18 -0.51 -16.10
C LEU A 102 15.83 -0.15 -14.77
N THR A 103 15.28 0.85 -14.07
CA THR A 103 15.70 1.17 -12.70
C THR A 103 14.72 0.53 -11.72
N VAL A 104 15.22 -0.35 -10.85
CA VAL A 104 14.41 -1.09 -9.87
C VAL A 104 14.96 -0.90 -8.47
N HIS A 105 14.09 -0.85 -7.47
CA HIS A 105 14.48 -0.81 -6.06
C HIS A 105 14.39 -2.21 -5.46
N VAL A 106 15.52 -2.79 -5.05
CA VAL A 106 15.56 -4.08 -4.37
C VAL A 106 15.76 -3.86 -2.87
N GLY A 107 14.85 -4.37 -2.06
CA GLY A 107 14.91 -4.28 -0.61
C GLY A 107 14.42 -5.54 0.09
N GLY A 108 14.44 -5.52 1.42
CA GLY A 108 14.12 -6.69 2.23
C GLY A 108 15.37 -7.53 2.54
N GLU A 109 15.21 -8.84 2.58
CA GLU A 109 16.23 -9.80 3.00
C GLU A 109 17.20 -10.16 1.86
N VAL A 110 17.86 -9.13 1.31
CA VAL A 110 18.96 -9.24 0.33
C VAL A 110 20.28 -8.75 0.92
N ALA A 111 21.40 -9.16 0.33
CA ALA A 111 22.73 -8.77 0.82
C ALA A 111 22.96 -7.25 0.77
N GLU A 112 22.61 -6.62 -0.35
CA GLU A 112 22.80 -5.19 -0.58
C GLU A 112 21.49 -4.54 -1.06
N PRO A 113 20.64 -4.02 -0.17
CA PRO A 113 19.45 -3.26 -0.55
C PRO A 113 19.80 -1.95 -1.26
N GLY A 114 19.09 -1.59 -2.32
CA GLY A 114 19.38 -0.37 -3.09
C GLY A 114 18.63 -0.23 -4.41
N LEU A 115 19.03 0.77 -5.19
CA LEU A 115 18.58 0.98 -6.57
C LEU A 115 19.55 0.31 -7.54
N TYR A 116 19.00 -0.46 -8.47
CA TYR A 116 19.74 -1.21 -9.47
C TYR A 116 19.25 -0.86 -10.86
N THR A 117 20.17 -0.79 -11.80
CA THR A 117 19.88 -0.60 -13.23
C THR A 117 20.11 -1.92 -13.94
N VAL A 118 19.06 -2.50 -14.49
CA VAL A 118 19.09 -3.82 -15.14
C VAL A 118 18.69 -3.70 -16.62
N PRO A 119 19.19 -4.58 -17.51
CA PRO A 119 18.80 -4.57 -18.90
C PRO A 119 17.29 -4.74 -19.11
N PRO A 120 16.73 -4.25 -20.23
CA PRO A 120 15.34 -4.52 -20.58
C PRO A 120 15.12 -6.03 -20.77
N GLY A 121 14.04 -6.53 -20.16
CA GLY A 121 13.69 -7.96 -20.19
C GLY A 121 14.28 -8.79 -19.04
N SER A 122 15.06 -8.17 -18.14
CA SER A 122 15.47 -8.80 -16.88
C SER A 122 14.27 -9.23 -16.04
N ARG A 123 14.46 -10.31 -15.29
CA ARG A 123 13.47 -10.88 -14.37
C ARG A 123 13.78 -10.48 -12.93
N VAL A 124 12.82 -10.69 -12.04
CA VAL A 124 12.98 -10.44 -10.59
C VAL A 124 14.21 -11.17 -10.03
N ALA A 125 14.49 -12.40 -10.49
CA ALA A 125 15.70 -13.13 -10.12
C ALA A 125 17.00 -12.35 -10.39
N ASP A 126 17.09 -11.72 -11.56
CA ASP A 126 18.30 -11.01 -11.99
C ASP A 126 18.56 -9.79 -11.09
N ALA A 127 17.51 -9.05 -10.72
CA ALA A 127 17.65 -7.94 -9.79
C ALA A 127 18.02 -8.38 -8.36
N VAL A 128 17.52 -9.53 -7.90
CA VAL A 128 17.92 -10.09 -6.60
C VAL A 128 19.37 -10.55 -6.62
N GLU A 129 19.85 -11.10 -7.74
CA GLU A 129 21.26 -11.46 -7.92
C GLU A 129 22.17 -10.24 -7.95
N GLU A 130 21.78 -9.17 -8.66
CA GLU A 130 22.48 -7.88 -8.67
C GLU A 130 22.54 -7.24 -7.26
N ALA A 131 21.53 -7.49 -6.42
CA ALA A 131 21.51 -7.09 -5.01
C ALA A 131 22.35 -7.99 -4.08
N GLY A 132 23.24 -8.82 -4.65
CA GLY A 132 24.12 -9.74 -3.92
C GLY A 132 23.42 -11.01 -3.44
N GLY A 133 22.24 -11.31 -3.99
CA GLY A 133 21.43 -12.48 -3.65
C GLY A 133 20.59 -12.31 -2.39
N ALA A 134 19.67 -13.27 -2.21
CA ALA A 134 18.85 -13.35 -1.02
C ALA A 134 19.66 -13.86 0.19
N LEU A 135 19.36 -13.36 1.38
CA LEU A 135 19.94 -13.87 2.62
C LEU A 135 19.47 -15.32 2.88
N PRO A 136 20.23 -16.13 3.66
CA PRO A 136 19.89 -17.55 3.87
C PRO A 136 18.53 -17.80 4.53
N GLU A 137 18.01 -16.82 5.27
CA GLU A 137 16.72 -16.90 5.95
C GLU A 137 15.56 -16.33 5.11
N ALA A 138 15.88 -15.77 3.93
CA ALA A 138 14.91 -15.14 3.06
C ALA A 138 13.98 -16.16 2.39
N ASP A 139 12.69 -15.96 2.58
CA ASP A 139 11.67 -16.75 1.89
C ASP A 139 11.41 -16.19 0.48
N LEU A 140 12.03 -16.83 -0.52
CA LEU A 140 11.85 -16.51 -1.93
C LEU A 140 10.58 -17.09 -2.55
N ASP A 141 9.92 -18.06 -1.89
CA ASP A 141 8.69 -18.67 -2.42
C ASP A 141 7.53 -17.65 -2.41
N THR A 142 7.69 -16.56 -1.66
CA THR A 142 6.77 -15.41 -1.66
C THR A 142 6.87 -14.55 -2.93
N LEU A 143 7.93 -14.70 -3.74
CA LEU A 143 8.18 -13.91 -4.94
C LEU A 143 8.13 -14.75 -6.22
N ASN A 144 7.50 -14.20 -7.26
CA ASN A 144 7.64 -14.76 -8.60
C ASN A 144 8.96 -14.31 -9.24
N LEU A 145 10.05 -15.05 -8.95
CA LEU A 145 11.39 -14.80 -9.49
C LEU A 145 11.45 -14.77 -11.02
N ALA A 146 10.52 -15.46 -11.69
CA ALA A 146 10.45 -15.52 -13.14
C ALA A 146 9.67 -14.34 -13.75
N ARG A 147 9.05 -13.46 -12.96
CA ARG A 147 8.31 -12.32 -13.52
C ARG A 147 9.30 -11.35 -14.20
N PRO A 148 8.99 -10.82 -15.40
CA PRO A 148 9.77 -9.72 -15.97
C PRO A 148 9.67 -8.48 -15.09
N LEU A 149 10.74 -7.72 -14.99
CA LEU A 149 10.79 -6.46 -14.27
C LEU A 149 10.18 -5.33 -15.10
N VAL A 150 9.59 -4.38 -14.39
CA VAL A 150 9.10 -3.11 -14.94
C VAL A 150 9.97 -1.97 -14.41
N ASP A 151 10.16 -0.92 -15.22
CA ASP A 151 10.86 0.27 -14.77
C ASP A 151 10.15 0.95 -13.59
N GLY A 152 10.91 1.39 -12.60
CA GLY A 152 10.40 1.99 -11.37
C GLY A 152 9.79 0.99 -10.38
N GLU A 153 9.90 -0.31 -10.62
CA GLU A 153 9.36 -1.36 -9.74
C GLU A 153 10.16 -1.49 -8.43
N GLN A 154 9.45 -1.83 -7.34
CA GLN A 154 10.06 -2.23 -6.07
C GLN A 154 9.94 -3.75 -5.87
N VAL A 155 11.09 -4.42 -5.71
CA VAL A 155 11.20 -5.82 -5.33
C VAL A 155 11.54 -5.90 -3.85
N LEU A 156 10.72 -6.63 -3.10
CA LEU A 156 10.84 -6.78 -1.65
C LEU A 156 10.99 -8.27 -1.31
N VAL A 157 12.18 -8.66 -0.86
CA VAL A 157 12.54 -10.05 -0.57
C VAL A 157 12.29 -10.40 0.89
N GLY A 158 11.71 -11.57 1.16
CA GLY A 158 11.59 -12.12 2.53
C GLY A 158 10.59 -11.39 3.44
N VAL A 159 9.95 -10.32 2.96
CA VAL A 159 8.78 -9.76 3.62
C VAL A 159 7.54 -10.43 3.05
N PRO A 160 6.60 -10.91 3.89
CA PRO A 160 5.29 -11.28 3.40
C PRO A 160 4.71 -10.02 2.74
N GLN A 161 4.55 -10.05 1.42
CA GLN A 161 3.85 -8.95 0.75
C GLN A 161 2.49 -8.82 1.43
N ALA A 162 2.27 -7.73 2.15
CA ALA A 162 0.93 -7.22 2.31
C ALA A 162 0.46 -6.95 0.89
N ALA A 163 -0.43 -7.80 0.37
CA ALA A 163 -1.01 -7.67 -0.96
C ALA A 163 -1.42 -6.21 -1.16
N GLY A 164 -0.64 -5.47 -1.93
CA GLY A 164 -0.66 -4.02 -1.96
C GLY A 164 -0.28 -3.52 -3.33
N MET A 165 -1.29 -3.03 -4.04
CA MET A 165 -1.23 -2.20 -5.26
C MET A 165 -0.91 -2.89 -6.60
N GLY A 166 -1.38 -4.12 -6.79
CA GLY A 166 -1.72 -4.66 -8.11
C GLY A 166 -2.92 -5.60 -7.96
N PRO A 167 -3.89 -5.62 -8.89
CA PRO A 167 -5.09 -6.41 -8.69
C PRO A 167 -4.70 -7.87 -8.54
N ALA A 168 -5.11 -8.48 -7.42
CA ALA A 168 -4.96 -9.89 -7.16
C ALA A 168 -5.75 -10.66 -8.23
N GLN A 169 -5.08 -10.99 -9.33
CA GLN A 169 -5.58 -11.93 -10.33
C GLN A 169 -5.62 -13.32 -9.68
N GLY A 170 -6.70 -13.62 -8.95
CA GLY A 170 -6.91 -14.96 -8.40
C GLY A 170 -7.95 -15.10 -7.29
N THR A 171 -8.32 -14.02 -6.59
CA THR A 171 -9.41 -14.07 -5.60
C THR A 171 -10.56 -13.18 -6.05
N PRO A 172 -11.76 -13.73 -6.27
CA PRO A 172 -12.92 -12.92 -6.60
C PRO A 172 -13.21 -11.88 -5.51
N VAL A 173 -13.39 -10.62 -5.92
CA VAL A 173 -13.67 -9.49 -5.05
C VAL A 173 -15.14 -9.52 -4.62
N ASP A 174 -15.40 -9.47 -3.32
CA ASP A 174 -16.78 -9.40 -2.79
C ASP A 174 -17.33 -7.97 -2.96
N VAL A 175 -18.33 -7.78 -3.82
CA VAL A 175 -18.90 -6.46 -4.14
C VAL A 175 -19.67 -5.84 -2.96
N ASN A 176 -20.11 -6.65 -2.00
CA ASN A 176 -20.82 -6.16 -0.83
C ASN A 176 -19.86 -5.62 0.25
N ARG A 177 -18.60 -6.05 0.23
CA ARG A 177 -17.59 -5.69 1.24
C ARG A 177 -16.45 -4.83 0.73
N ALA A 178 -16.15 -4.89 -0.56
CA ALA A 178 -15.04 -4.16 -1.15
C ALA A 178 -15.21 -2.64 -1.02
N ASP A 179 -14.12 -1.92 -0.81
CA ASP A 179 -14.09 -0.47 -0.91
C ASP A 179 -13.96 0.00 -2.36
N ALA A 180 -14.18 1.29 -2.62
CA ALA A 180 -14.13 1.86 -3.96
C ALA A 180 -12.74 1.70 -4.63
N ALA A 181 -11.66 1.71 -3.84
CA ALA A 181 -10.30 1.53 -4.35
C ALA A 181 -10.09 0.10 -4.86
N THR A 182 -10.58 -0.89 -4.11
CA THR A 182 -10.54 -2.31 -4.47
C THR A 182 -11.39 -2.59 -5.71
N LEU A 183 -12.57 -1.97 -5.80
CA LEU A 183 -13.45 -2.10 -6.97
C LEU A 183 -12.83 -1.49 -8.23
N THR A 184 -12.09 -0.38 -8.12
CA THR A 184 -11.38 0.25 -9.25
C THR A 184 -10.26 -0.64 -9.82
N GLY A 185 -9.80 -1.65 -9.06
CA GLY A 185 -8.86 -2.66 -9.55
C GLY A 185 -9.47 -3.69 -10.50
N LEU A 186 -10.80 -3.73 -10.65
CA LEU A 186 -11.51 -4.69 -11.51
C LEU A 186 -11.47 -4.26 -12.99
N PRO A 187 -11.42 -5.22 -13.93
CA PRO A 187 -11.44 -4.90 -15.35
C PRO A 187 -12.70 -4.12 -15.70
N ARG A 188 -12.54 -3.01 -16.43
CA ARG A 188 -13.64 -2.12 -16.88
C ARG A 188 -14.33 -1.31 -15.78
N ILE A 189 -13.88 -1.39 -14.51
CA ILE A 189 -14.40 -0.55 -13.42
C ILE A 189 -13.40 0.58 -13.16
N GLY A 190 -13.84 1.81 -13.43
CA GLY A 190 -13.11 3.01 -13.02
C GLY A 190 -13.69 3.60 -11.73
N GLU A 191 -13.05 4.66 -11.24
CA GLU A 191 -13.44 5.36 -9.99
C GLU A 191 -14.93 5.74 -9.95
N VAL A 192 -15.49 6.18 -11.09
CA VAL A 192 -16.90 6.57 -11.20
C VAL A 192 -17.84 5.38 -10.98
N ILE A 193 -17.55 4.25 -11.62
CA ILE A 193 -18.40 3.05 -11.51
C ILE A 193 -18.21 2.41 -10.12
N ALA A 194 -16.99 2.42 -9.60
CA ALA A 194 -16.72 1.95 -8.24
C ALA A 194 -17.52 2.75 -7.19
N ALA A 195 -17.55 4.08 -7.32
CA ALA A 195 -18.36 4.93 -6.45
C ALA A 195 -19.87 4.65 -6.59
N GLU A 196 -20.36 4.43 -7.82
CA GLU A 196 -21.76 4.08 -8.08
C GLU A 196 -22.15 2.72 -7.46
N ILE A 197 -21.28 1.70 -7.52
CA ILE A 197 -21.54 0.41 -6.86
C ILE A 197 -21.71 0.60 -5.35
N VAL A 198 -20.83 1.40 -4.72
CA VAL A 198 -20.90 1.69 -3.29
C VAL A 198 -22.17 2.47 -2.94
N ALA A 199 -22.50 3.50 -3.72
CA ALA A 199 -23.70 4.29 -3.51
C ALA A 199 -24.98 3.44 -3.68
N HIS A 200 -24.99 2.56 -4.68
CA HIS A 200 -26.12 1.69 -4.95
C HIS A 200 -26.38 0.71 -3.80
N ARG A 201 -25.34 0.07 -3.25
CA ARG A 201 -25.53 -0.84 -2.11
C ARG A 201 -25.94 -0.14 -0.81
N GLU A 202 -25.52 1.12 -0.63
CA GLU A 202 -25.92 1.92 0.52
C GLU A 202 -27.39 2.37 0.41
N ALA A 203 -27.86 2.65 -0.81
CA ALA A 203 -29.22 3.11 -1.06
C ALA A 203 -30.24 1.95 -1.15
N ASN A 204 -29.88 0.85 -1.82
CA ASN A 204 -30.79 -0.26 -2.14
C ASN A 204 -30.55 -1.52 -1.28
N GLY A 205 -29.46 -1.55 -0.53
CA GLY A 205 -29.03 -2.73 0.25
C GLY A 205 -27.98 -3.57 -0.49
N PRO A 206 -27.43 -4.61 0.16
CA PRO A 206 -26.42 -5.47 -0.45
C PRO A 206 -26.95 -6.20 -1.68
N PHE A 207 -26.09 -6.42 -2.66
CA PHE A 207 -26.40 -7.24 -3.83
C PHE A 207 -26.60 -8.69 -3.41
N ALA A 208 -27.72 -9.30 -3.77
CA ALA A 208 -28.01 -10.70 -3.49
C ALA A 208 -27.31 -11.65 -4.47
N SER A 209 -26.96 -11.15 -5.65
CA SER A 209 -26.22 -11.88 -6.66
C SER A 209 -25.33 -10.96 -7.48
N VAL A 210 -24.34 -11.54 -8.17
CA VAL A 210 -23.47 -10.78 -9.09
C VAL A 210 -24.28 -10.17 -10.23
N ASP A 211 -25.39 -10.79 -10.65
CA ASP A 211 -26.21 -10.32 -11.77
C ASP A 211 -26.91 -8.98 -11.49
N GLU A 212 -27.16 -8.62 -10.22
CA GLU A 212 -27.76 -7.34 -9.82
C GLU A 212 -26.83 -6.14 -10.06
N LEU A 213 -25.53 -6.36 -10.32
CA LEU A 213 -24.61 -5.28 -10.70
C LEU A 213 -25.05 -4.56 -11.98
N VAL A 214 -25.89 -5.17 -12.83
CA VAL A 214 -26.46 -4.51 -14.02
C VAL A 214 -27.41 -3.35 -13.69
N GLU A 215 -27.93 -3.30 -12.45
CA GLU A 215 -28.78 -2.20 -11.98
C GLU A 215 -27.97 -0.93 -11.67
N VAL A 216 -26.65 -1.05 -11.55
CA VAL A 216 -25.74 0.08 -11.33
C VAL A 216 -25.50 0.82 -12.63
N ASN A 217 -25.64 2.15 -12.58
CA ASN A 217 -25.45 2.99 -13.75
C ASN A 217 -24.01 2.89 -14.28
N GLY A 218 -23.85 2.48 -15.55
CA GLY A 218 -22.54 2.27 -16.17
C GLY A 218 -22.07 0.80 -16.23
N ILE A 219 -22.80 -0.13 -15.61
CA ILE A 219 -22.54 -1.57 -15.74
C ILE A 219 -23.60 -2.19 -16.67
N GLY A 220 -23.22 -2.43 -17.93
CA GLY A 220 -24.03 -3.20 -18.87
C GLY A 220 -23.67 -4.68 -18.88
N GLU A 221 -24.41 -5.48 -19.64
CA GLU A 221 -24.26 -6.94 -19.73
C GLU A 221 -22.84 -7.35 -20.15
N ARG A 222 -22.23 -6.61 -21.07
CA ARG A 222 -20.83 -6.85 -21.51
C ARG A 222 -19.82 -6.63 -20.39
N THR A 223 -20.04 -5.61 -19.56
CA THR A 223 -19.18 -5.32 -18.41
C THR A 223 -19.36 -6.41 -17.36
N LEU A 224 -20.60 -6.81 -17.09
CA LEU A 224 -20.93 -7.89 -16.17
C LEU A 224 -20.27 -9.23 -16.58
N GLU A 225 -20.34 -9.61 -17.86
CA GLU A 225 -19.70 -10.83 -18.37
C GLU A 225 -18.18 -10.84 -18.09
N THR A 226 -17.54 -9.69 -18.25
CA THR A 226 -16.11 -9.52 -17.98
C THR A 226 -15.82 -9.60 -16.47
N LEU A 227 -16.75 -9.13 -15.64
CA LEU A 227 -16.58 -9.06 -14.18
C LEU A 227 -16.89 -10.36 -13.45
N ARG A 228 -17.82 -11.18 -13.95
CA ARG A 228 -18.23 -12.47 -13.33
C ARG A 228 -17.08 -13.35 -12.81
N PRO A 229 -15.95 -13.55 -13.53
CA PRO A 229 -14.84 -14.36 -13.01
C PRO A 229 -14.03 -13.67 -11.89
N HIS A 230 -14.19 -12.36 -11.70
CA HIS A 230 -13.41 -11.54 -10.78
C HIS A 230 -14.20 -11.04 -9.57
N VAL A 231 -15.52 -11.30 -9.48
CA VAL A 231 -16.37 -10.78 -8.41
C VAL A 231 -17.29 -11.84 -7.80
N THR A 232 -17.65 -11.65 -6.53
CA THR A 232 -18.66 -12.43 -5.81
C THR A 232 -19.61 -11.50 -5.06
N ALA A 233 -20.79 -12.00 -4.70
CA ALA A 233 -21.72 -11.32 -3.80
C ALA A 233 -21.93 -12.21 -2.57
N GLY A 234 -21.39 -11.82 -1.42
CA GLY A 234 -21.45 -12.60 -0.16
C GLY A 234 -21.66 -11.75 1.09
#